data_AF-A0A6I6CBC5-F1
#
_entry.id   AF-A0A6I6CBC5-F1
#
_cell.length_a   1.000
_cell.length_b   1.000
_cell.length_c   1.000
_cell.angle_alpha   90.00
_cell.angle_beta   90.00
_cell.angle_gamma   90.00
#
_symmetry.space_group_name_H-M   'P 1'
#
loop_
_entity.id
_entity.type
_entity.pdbx_description
1 polymer ?
#
loop_
_entity_poly.entity_id
_entity_poly.type
_entity_poly.pdbx_seq_one_letter_code
_entity_poly.pdbx_strand_id
1 'polypeptide(L)'
;MISMESKKGKMIILSGPSGVGKGTINKELRKDKSLNLVQSVSMTTRPPRPGEVDGVDYFFVDKETFKDAIQHDELIEYAEFIGNFYGTPRKTVYERIGNGENVILEIEVVGATQVLKKEKQENLVSIFLMPPSLKSLEQRLRRRGTEKEEIIKQRLDKALLEIPLKHKYKYVIEIDTVENAVEKVKDVLMKEETLEVSKYYSKYHVLRKEVNTVVKQSYMFFVDNWRENVERINTIRIPDGFDFKNYLVDILTNKIYSHVLANEELSVIESKEFIEAIIEHLMIDVNFFSIEQNAFQ
;
A
#
# COMPACT_ATOMS: atom_id res chain seq x y z
N MET A 1 35.40 9.81 -10.53
CA MET A 1 34.57 8.61 -10.27
C MET A 1 33.38 9.09 -9.46
N ILE A 2 32.22 9.26 -10.08
CA ILE A 2 30.97 9.47 -9.34
C ILE A 2 30.73 8.13 -8.65
N SER A 3 30.75 8.07 -7.31
CA SER A 3 30.31 6.87 -6.61
C SER A 3 28.86 6.64 -7.01
N MET A 4 28.60 5.59 -7.79
CA MET A 4 27.25 5.06 -7.91
C MET A 4 26.91 4.51 -6.52
N GLU A 5 26.35 5.36 -5.64
CA GLU A 5 25.67 4.85 -4.47
C GLU A 5 24.60 3.90 -4.99
N SER A 6 24.77 2.61 -4.73
CA SER A 6 23.75 1.61 -5.06
C SER A 6 22.45 2.03 -4.40
N LYS A 7 21.40 2.23 -5.20
CA LYS A 7 20.08 2.60 -4.70
C LYS A 7 19.65 1.59 -3.63
N LYS A 8 19.42 2.05 -2.40
CA LYS A 8 18.89 1.20 -1.33
C LYS A 8 17.53 0.65 -1.75
N GLY A 9 17.24 -0.57 -1.32
CA GLY A 9 15.92 -1.17 -1.51
C GLY A 9 14.85 -0.45 -0.68
N LYS A 10 13.59 -0.85 -0.83
CA LYS A 10 12.49 -0.33 0.01
C LYS A 10 11.90 -1.40 0.90
N MET A 11 11.35 -0.97 2.03
CA MET A 11 10.48 -1.80 2.86
C MET A 11 9.07 -1.82 2.25
N ILE A 12 8.58 -2.99 1.86
CA ILE A 12 7.25 -3.16 1.28
C ILE A 12 6.33 -3.76 2.33
N ILE A 13 5.40 -2.96 2.86
CA ILE A 13 4.43 -3.41 3.86
C ILE A 13 3.20 -3.92 3.12
N LEU A 14 2.91 -5.21 3.27
CA LEU A 14 1.68 -5.82 2.79
C LEU A 14 0.83 -6.22 4.00
N SER A 15 -0.20 -5.43 4.29
CA SER A 15 -1.11 -5.69 5.41
C SER A 15 -2.57 -5.68 4.95
N GLY A 16 -3.50 -5.88 5.88
CA GLY A 16 -4.92 -6.05 5.59
C GLY A 16 -5.59 -6.95 6.62
N PRO A 17 -6.94 -6.95 6.67
CA PRO A 17 -7.68 -7.61 7.73
C PRO A 17 -7.42 -9.11 7.75
N SER A 18 -7.55 -9.71 8.94
CA SER A 18 -7.43 -11.16 9.10
C SER A 18 -8.29 -11.92 8.09
N GLY A 19 -7.67 -12.81 7.30
CA GLY A 19 -8.36 -13.66 6.32
C GLY A 19 -8.44 -13.09 4.90
N VAL A 20 -7.94 -11.87 4.64
CA VAL A 20 -8.09 -11.23 3.32
C VAL A 20 -7.37 -11.97 2.18
N GLY A 21 -6.23 -12.63 2.47
CA GLY A 21 -5.44 -13.36 1.47
C GLY A 21 -4.00 -12.87 1.27
N LYS A 22 -3.44 -12.14 2.24
CA LYS A 22 -2.07 -11.56 2.18
C LYS A 22 -1.01 -12.56 1.71
N GLY A 23 -0.94 -13.74 2.33
CA GLY A 23 0.02 -14.78 1.98
C GLY A 23 -0.09 -15.31 0.56
N THR A 24 -1.30 -15.35 -0.01
CA THR A 24 -1.49 -15.73 -1.41
C THR A 24 -0.89 -14.66 -2.33
N ILE A 25 -1.19 -13.38 -2.09
CA ILE A 25 -0.65 -12.27 -2.89
C ILE A 25 0.88 -12.20 -2.77
N ASN A 26 1.42 -12.29 -1.55
CA ASN A 26 2.87 -12.30 -1.31
C ASN A 26 3.55 -13.47 -2.05
N LYS A 27 2.97 -14.67 -1.99
CA LYS A 27 3.51 -15.83 -2.70
C LYS A 27 3.55 -15.61 -4.21
N GLU A 28 2.48 -15.09 -4.81
CA GLU A 28 2.44 -14.82 -6.24
C GLU A 28 3.42 -13.72 -6.66
N LEU A 29 3.52 -12.63 -5.89
CA LEU A 29 4.49 -11.55 -6.15
C LEU A 29 5.94 -12.08 -6.16
N ARG A 30 6.32 -12.93 -5.20
CA ARG A 30 7.70 -13.46 -5.10
C ARG A 30 8.09 -14.45 -6.19
N LYS A 31 7.14 -14.94 -6.99
CA LYS A 31 7.45 -15.72 -8.20
C LYS A 31 8.09 -14.84 -9.27
N ASP A 32 7.75 -13.56 -9.29
CA ASP A 32 8.27 -12.59 -10.24
C ASP A 32 9.61 -12.01 -9.75
N LYS A 33 10.71 -12.49 -10.36
CA LYS A 33 12.05 -12.08 -9.98
C LYS A 33 12.39 -10.64 -10.38
N SER A 34 11.69 -10.04 -11.34
CA SER A 34 11.94 -8.64 -11.69
C SER A 34 11.50 -7.66 -10.61
N LEU A 35 10.74 -8.11 -9.62
CA LEU A 35 10.32 -7.29 -8.49
C LEU A 35 11.42 -7.10 -7.42
N ASN A 36 12.51 -7.88 -7.50
CA ASN A 36 13.60 -7.87 -6.51
C ASN A 36 13.09 -7.98 -5.05
N LEU A 37 12.04 -8.79 -4.85
CA LEU A 37 11.38 -8.96 -3.55
C LEU A 37 12.00 -10.10 -2.75
N VAL A 38 12.33 -9.80 -1.50
CA VAL A 38 12.75 -10.80 -0.50
C VAL A 38 11.82 -10.78 0.70
N GLN A 39 11.37 -11.96 1.13
CA GLN A 39 10.48 -12.07 2.28
C GLN A 39 11.29 -11.87 3.57
N SER A 40 10.74 -11.05 4.48
CA SER A 40 11.22 -11.03 5.86
C SER A 40 10.76 -12.28 6.60
N VAL A 41 11.70 -12.98 7.26
CA VAL A 41 11.40 -14.11 8.16
C VAL A 41 11.11 -13.55 9.55
N SER A 42 9.88 -13.70 10.03
CA SER A 42 9.45 -13.19 11.35
C SER A 42 9.83 -14.15 12.49
N MET A 43 9.99 -13.61 13.69
CA MET A 43 10.02 -14.39 14.93
C MET A 43 8.60 -14.76 15.36
N THR A 44 8.42 -15.93 15.97
CA THR A 44 7.16 -16.31 16.62
C THR A 44 7.36 -17.17 17.86
N THR A 45 6.46 -17.03 18.83
CA THR A 45 6.39 -17.92 20.01
C THR A 45 5.48 -19.13 19.81
N ARG A 46 4.85 -19.25 18.64
CA ARG A 46 4.02 -20.41 18.29
C ARG A 46 4.95 -21.61 18.01
N PRO A 47 4.59 -22.85 18.39
CA PRO A 47 5.33 -24.02 17.92
C PRO A 47 5.24 -24.19 16.39
N PRO A 48 6.28 -24.73 15.74
CA PRO A 48 6.25 -25.02 14.30
C PRO A 48 5.13 -26.01 13.95
N ARG A 49 4.48 -25.80 12.81
CA ARG A 49 3.54 -26.76 12.21
C ARG A 49 4.30 -27.83 11.42
N PRO A 50 3.67 -28.99 11.16
CA PRO A 50 4.26 -30.00 10.28
C PRO A 50 4.66 -29.40 8.92
N GLY A 51 5.95 -29.50 8.58
CA GLY A 51 6.52 -28.98 7.34
C GLY A 51 7.09 -27.56 7.40
N GLU A 52 6.88 -26.81 8.50
CA GLU A 52 7.57 -25.53 8.71
C GLU A 52 9.02 -25.77 9.15
N VAL A 53 9.94 -24.94 8.65
CA VAL A 53 11.38 -25.01 8.91
C VAL A 53 11.84 -23.72 9.61
N ASP A 54 12.56 -23.89 10.72
CA ASP A 54 13.13 -22.77 11.47
C ASP A 54 14.14 -21.98 10.63
N GLY A 55 14.08 -20.65 10.72
CA GLY A 55 14.88 -19.72 9.92
C GLY A 55 14.46 -19.58 8.45
N VAL A 56 13.46 -20.35 8.01
CA VAL A 56 12.88 -20.26 6.66
C VAL A 56 11.46 -19.70 6.73
N ASP A 57 10.59 -20.36 7.49
CA ASP A 57 9.19 -19.93 7.65
C ASP A 57 9.07 -18.89 8.77
N TYR A 58 9.67 -19.20 9.92
CA TYR A 58 9.79 -18.32 11.08
C TYR A 58 11.08 -18.62 11.84
N PHE A 59 11.52 -17.68 12.67
CA PHE A 59 12.38 -17.97 13.81
C PHE A 59 11.49 -18.37 14.99
N PHE A 60 11.45 -19.67 15.30
CA PHE A 60 10.65 -20.22 16.38
C PHE A 60 11.39 -20.07 17.71
N VAL A 61 10.89 -19.19 18.58
CA VAL A 61 11.53 -18.85 19.86
C VAL A 61 10.57 -19.04 21.03
N ASP A 62 11.10 -19.15 22.25
CA ASP A 62 10.24 -19.10 23.44
C ASP A 62 9.79 -17.66 23.76
N LYS A 63 8.88 -17.54 24.74
CA LYS A 63 8.34 -16.24 25.16
C LYS A 63 9.36 -15.34 25.85
N GLU A 64 10.40 -15.91 26.49
CA GLU A 64 11.42 -15.13 27.19
C GLU A 64 12.34 -14.47 26.16
N THR A 65 12.86 -15.26 25.23
CA THR A 65 13.65 -14.81 24.07
C THR A 65 12.91 -13.73 23.27
N PHE A 66 11.61 -13.91 23.01
CA PHE A 66 10.82 -12.91 22.30
C PHE A 66 10.72 -11.58 23.09
N LYS A 67 10.52 -11.65 24.41
CA LYS A 67 10.46 -10.46 25.27
C LYS A 67 11.81 -9.76 25.34
N ASP A 68 12.90 -10.50 25.38
CA ASP A 68 14.25 -9.94 25.36
C ASP A 68 14.49 -9.18 24.05
N ALA A 69 14.08 -9.73 22.90
CA ALA A 69 14.17 -9.03 21.62
C ALA A 69 13.38 -7.70 21.59
N ILE A 70 12.20 -7.64 22.26
CA ILE A 70 11.47 -6.39 22.43
C ILE A 70 12.27 -5.41 23.29
N GLN A 71 12.80 -5.86 24.43
CA GLN A 71 13.53 -5.00 25.38
C GLN A 71 14.79 -4.37 24.76
N HIS A 72 15.43 -5.09 23.84
CA HIS A 72 16.65 -4.64 23.15
C HIS A 72 16.38 -3.92 21.82
N ASP A 73 15.12 -3.56 21.51
CA ASP A 73 14.69 -2.91 20.24
C ASP A 73 15.12 -3.68 18.97
N GLU A 74 15.17 -5.01 19.07
CA GLU A 74 15.58 -5.90 17.97
C GLU A 74 14.45 -6.17 16.97
N LEU A 75 13.23 -5.71 17.25
CA LEU A 75 12.05 -5.90 16.42
C LEU A 75 11.55 -4.58 15.83
N ILE A 76 11.34 -4.54 14.51
CA ILE A 76 10.72 -3.40 13.81
C ILE A 76 9.28 -3.20 14.30
N GLU A 77 8.56 -4.31 14.38
CA GLU A 77 7.19 -4.42 14.87
C GLU A 77 7.01 -5.74 15.60
N TYR A 78 6.00 -5.79 16.47
CA TYR A 78 5.53 -7.02 17.07
C TYR A 78 4.03 -6.93 17.40
N ALA A 79 3.34 -8.07 17.35
CA ALA A 79 1.94 -8.18 17.72
C ALA A 79 1.64 -9.54 18.35
N GLU A 80 0.59 -9.59 19.16
CA GLU A 80 0.02 -10.84 19.63
C GLU A 80 -1.14 -11.25 18.71
N PHE A 81 -1.17 -12.52 18.33
CA PHE A 81 -2.25 -13.11 17.56
C PHE A 81 -2.61 -14.49 18.10
N ILE A 82 -3.84 -14.61 18.62
CA ILE A 82 -4.40 -15.85 19.20
C ILE A 82 -3.41 -16.47 20.20
N GLY A 83 -2.96 -15.68 21.19
CA GLY A 83 -2.10 -16.14 22.30
C GLY A 83 -0.62 -16.34 21.96
N ASN A 84 -0.19 -16.06 20.73
CA ASN A 84 1.21 -16.18 20.29
C ASN A 84 1.74 -14.83 19.82
N PHE A 85 3.01 -14.55 20.12
CA PHE A 85 3.68 -13.35 19.63
C PHE A 85 4.28 -13.59 18.25
N TYR A 86 4.28 -12.53 17.46
CA TYR A 86 4.92 -12.44 16.14
C TYR A 86 5.64 -11.11 16.06
N GLY A 87 6.82 -11.08 15.44
CA GLY A 87 7.54 -9.84 15.25
C GLY A 87 8.61 -9.94 14.18
N THR A 88 9.02 -8.80 13.65
CA THR A 88 9.93 -8.74 12.51
C THR A 88 11.35 -8.33 12.95
N PRO A 89 12.36 -9.20 12.82
CA PRO A 89 13.74 -8.89 13.20
C PRO A 89 14.30 -7.69 12.42
N ARG A 90 14.72 -6.68 13.17
CA ARG A 90 15.22 -5.41 12.66
C ARG A 90 16.46 -5.57 11.79
N LYS A 91 17.47 -6.25 12.33
CA LYS A 91 18.80 -6.38 11.71
C LYS A 91 18.71 -6.96 10.29
N THR A 92 18.06 -8.11 10.14
CA THR A 92 17.94 -8.82 8.86
C THR A 92 17.24 -7.99 7.80
N VAL A 93 16.20 -7.22 8.16
CA VAL A 93 15.48 -6.38 7.22
C VAL A 93 16.35 -5.22 6.72
N TYR A 94 17.00 -4.48 7.62
CA TYR A 94 17.81 -3.32 7.21
C TYR A 94 19.08 -3.71 6.45
N GLU A 95 19.68 -4.86 6.77
CA GLU A 95 20.83 -5.38 6.00
C GLU A 95 20.44 -5.66 4.54
N ARG A 96 19.30 -6.34 4.32
CA ARG A 96 18.79 -6.64 2.97
C ARG A 96 18.42 -5.38 2.20
N ILE A 97 17.74 -4.43 2.84
CA ILE A 97 17.45 -3.11 2.27
C ILE A 97 18.76 -2.39 1.88
N GLY A 98 19.77 -2.45 2.75
CA GLY A 98 21.10 -1.89 2.50
C GLY A 98 21.81 -2.49 1.28
N ASN A 99 21.54 -3.76 0.98
CA ASN A 99 22.05 -4.47 -0.19
C ASN A 99 21.25 -4.18 -1.48
N GLY A 100 20.25 -3.29 -1.44
CA GLY A 100 19.43 -2.96 -2.60
C GLY A 100 18.19 -3.84 -2.78
N GLU A 101 17.93 -4.80 -1.88
CA GLU A 101 16.78 -5.70 -1.98
C GLU A 101 15.49 -5.03 -1.45
N ASN A 102 14.36 -5.23 -2.14
CA ASN A 102 13.06 -4.81 -1.63
C ASN A 102 12.54 -5.85 -0.63
N VAL A 103 12.47 -5.49 0.65
CA VAL A 103 12.07 -6.44 1.70
C VAL A 103 10.56 -6.35 1.92
N ILE A 104 9.84 -7.43 1.60
CA ILE A 104 8.40 -7.52 1.82
C ILE A 104 8.08 -8.06 3.22
N LEU A 105 7.32 -7.26 3.96
CA LEU A 105 6.81 -7.54 5.30
C LEU A 105 5.31 -7.83 5.17
N GLU A 106 4.96 -9.11 5.19
CA GLU A 106 3.57 -9.58 5.31
C GLU A 106 3.18 -9.63 6.78
N ILE A 107 2.60 -8.54 7.29
CA ILE A 107 2.37 -8.35 8.72
C ILE A 107 0.92 -7.96 9.02
N GLU A 108 0.49 -8.21 10.26
CA GLU A 108 -0.84 -7.84 10.74
C GLU A 108 -0.98 -6.32 10.91
N VAL A 109 -2.21 -5.80 10.88
CA VAL A 109 -2.48 -4.36 10.82
C VAL A 109 -1.90 -3.62 12.02
N VAL A 110 -1.97 -4.21 13.22
CA VAL A 110 -1.36 -3.64 14.43
C VAL A 110 0.14 -3.44 14.27
N GLY A 111 0.85 -4.47 13.81
CA GLY A 111 2.29 -4.42 13.55
C GLY A 111 2.63 -3.38 12.50
N ALA A 112 1.92 -3.38 11.38
CA ALA A 112 2.10 -2.39 10.32
C ALA A 112 1.89 -0.96 10.82
N THR A 113 0.91 -0.68 11.68
CA THR A 113 0.77 0.67 12.24
C THR A 113 1.94 1.12 13.12
N GLN A 114 2.71 0.20 13.71
CA GLN A 114 3.94 0.54 14.42
C GLN A 114 5.02 0.96 13.44
N VAL A 115 5.19 0.20 12.35
CA VAL A 115 6.15 0.54 11.28
C VAL A 115 5.83 1.90 10.68
N LEU A 116 4.57 2.13 10.28
CA LEU A 116 4.13 3.38 9.64
C LEU A 116 4.31 4.63 10.53
N LYS A 117 4.40 4.45 11.86
CA LYS A 117 4.68 5.55 12.80
C LYS A 117 6.17 5.85 12.97
N LYS A 118 7.01 4.81 12.86
CA LYS A 118 8.45 4.90 13.14
C LYS A 118 9.27 5.20 11.87
N GLU A 119 8.84 4.64 10.74
CA GLU A 119 9.56 4.71 9.48
C GLU A 119 9.13 5.91 8.64
N LYS A 120 10.10 6.46 7.91
CA LYS A 120 9.83 7.57 6.99
C LYS A 120 9.14 7.07 5.72
N GLN A 121 8.19 7.86 5.20
CA GLN A 121 7.38 7.47 4.04
C GLN A 121 8.21 7.23 2.77
N GLU A 122 9.35 7.89 2.61
CA GLU A 122 10.24 7.68 1.46
C GLU A 122 10.93 6.31 1.45
N ASN A 123 11.08 5.67 2.61
CA ASN A 123 11.78 4.39 2.77
C ASN A 123 10.86 3.18 2.58
N LEU A 124 9.55 3.39 2.53
CA LEU A 124 8.58 2.31 2.50
C LEU A 124 7.49 2.49 1.45
N VAL A 125 6.88 1.38 1.06
CA VAL A 125 5.64 1.33 0.29
C VAL A 125 4.64 0.55 1.11
N SER A 126 3.56 1.22 1.54
CA SER A 126 2.54 0.61 2.40
C SER A 126 1.27 0.30 1.63
N ILE A 127 0.87 -0.96 1.63
CA ILE A 127 -0.29 -1.47 0.89
C ILE A 127 -1.23 -2.17 1.88
N PHE A 128 -2.47 -1.69 1.94
CA PHE A 128 -3.57 -2.33 2.66
C PHE A 128 -4.43 -3.12 1.67
N LEU A 129 -4.43 -4.43 1.81
CA LEU A 129 -5.28 -5.33 1.05
C LEU A 129 -6.68 -5.36 1.68
N MET A 130 -7.71 -5.22 0.86
CA MET A 130 -9.11 -5.18 1.27
C MET A 130 -9.91 -6.30 0.58
N PRO A 131 -10.81 -7.01 1.27
CA PRO A 131 -11.78 -7.87 0.60
C PRO A 131 -12.86 -7.03 -0.10
N PRO A 132 -13.48 -7.52 -1.20
CA PRO A 132 -14.52 -6.76 -1.92
C PRO A 132 -15.79 -6.55 -1.08
N SER A 133 -16.00 -7.40 -0.06
CA SER A 133 -17.05 -7.18 0.93
C SER A 133 -16.78 -7.96 2.21
N LEU A 134 -17.40 -7.55 3.32
CA LEU A 134 -17.39 -8.33 4.57
C LEU A 134 -17.96 -9.75 4.38
N LYS A 135 -18.99 -9.89 3.53
CA LYS A 135 -19.58 -11.19 3.18
C LYS A 135 -18.57 -12.09 2.46
N SER A 136 -17.78 -11.52 1.54
CA SER A 136 -16.71 -12.28 0.88
C SER A 136 -15.61 -12.71 1.84
N LEU A 137 -15.28 -11.86 2.83
CA LEU A 137 -14.29 -12.18 3.87
C LEU A 137 -14.76 -13.33 4.75
N GLU A 138 -16.02 -13.29 5.22
CA GLU A 138 -16.63 -14.38 5.98
C GLU A 138 -16.60 -15.69 5.18
N GLN A 139 -17.02 -15.66 3.91
CA GLN A 139 -17.00 -16.84 3.05
C GLN A 139 -15.59 -17.43 2.89
N ARG A 140 -14.56 -16.58 2.75
CA ARG A 140 -13.16 -17.01 2.68
C ARG A 140 -12.71 -17.69 3.98
N LEU A 141 -13.07 -17.12 5.14
CA LEU A 141 -12.75 -17.72 6.45
C LEU A 141 -13.42 -19.09 6.62
N ARG A 142 -14.71 -19.21 6.27
CA ARG A 142 -15.45 -20.48 6.34
C ARG A 142 -14.90 -21.54 5.40
N ARG A 143 -14.54 -21.17 4.16
CA ARG A 143 -13.98 -22.11 3.15
C ARG A 143 -12.68 -22.76 3.58
N ARG A 144 -11.89 -22.15 4.49
CA ARG A 144 -10.68 -22.79 5.03
C ARG A 144 -10.99 -24.06 5.82
N GLY A 145 -12.23 -24.25 6.30
CA GLY A 145 -12.77 -25.51 6.81
C GLY A 145 -12.06 -26.10 8.04
N THR A 146 -11.12 -25.37 8.64
CA THR A 146 -10.19 -25.87 9.66
C THR A 146 -10.37 -25.18 11.02
N GLU A 147 -11.23 -24.16 11.09
CA GLU A 147 -11.43 -23.33 12.28
C GLU A 147 -12.86 -23.50 12.81
N LYS A 148 -13.01 -23.50 14.13
CA LYS A 148 -14.32 -23.54 14.80
C LYS A 148 -15.05 -22.20 14.62
N GLU A 149 -16.38 -22.22 14.76
CA GLU A 149 -17.23 -21.03 14.60
C GLU A 149 -16.79 -19.87 15.50
N GLU A 150 -16.36 -20.15 16.73
CA GLU A 150 -15.88 -19.14 17.67
C GLU A 150 -14.63 -18.41 17.16
N ILE A 151 -13.72 -19.14 16.49
CA ILE A 151 -12.50 -18.57 15.91
C ILE A 151 -12.85 -17.72 14.68
N ILE A 152 -13.79 -18.17 13.85
CA ILE A 152 -14.26 -17.41 12.68
C ILE A 152 -14.85 -16.07 13.14
N LYS A 153 -15.68 -16.09 14.19
CA LYS A 153 -16.25 -14.87 14.78
C LYS A 153 -15.16 -13.93 15.30
N GLN A 154 -14.19 -14.44 16.08
CA GLN A 154 -13.07 -13.62 16.58
C GLN A 154 -12.26 -12.97 15.44
N ARG A 155 -12.04 -13.69 14.33
CA ARG A 155 -11.35 -13.14 13.15
C ARG A 155 -12.15 -12.05 12.45
N LEU A 156 -13.47 -12.22 12.34
CA LEU A 156 -14.35 -11.19 11.76
C LEU A 156 -14.42 -9.94 12.63
N ASP A 157 -14.59 -10.10 13.95
CA ASP A 157 -14.59 -8.98 14.90
C ASP A 157 -13.27 -8.20 14.82
N LYS A 158 -12.14 -8.91 14.73
CA LYS A 158 -10.82 -8.30 14.50
C LYS A 158 -10.77 -7.53 13.18
N ALA A 159 -11.24 -8.12 12.08
CA ALA A 159 -11.25 -7.48 10.77
C ALA A 159 -12.04 -6.16 10.76
N LEU A 160 -13.17 -6.10 11.47
CA LEU A 160 -13.98 -4.88 11.60
C LEU A 160 -13.24 -3.74 12.32
N LEU A 161 -12.35 -4.06 13.27
CA LEU A 161 -11.49 -3.08 13.94
C LEU A 161 -10.28 -2.68 13.09
N GLU A 162 -9.82 -3.56 12.21
CA GLU A 162 -8.65 -3.35 11.36
C GLU A 162 -8.96 -2.53 10.09
N ILE A 163 -10.13 -2.73 9.47
CA ILE A 163 -10.54 -2.06 8.22
C ILE A 163 -10.50 -0.53 8.32
N PRO A 164 -10.99 0.12 9.41
CA PRO A 164 -10.91 1.57 9.56
C PRO A 164 -9.48 2.10 9.52
N LEU A 165 -8.46 1.29 9.84
CA LEU A 165 -7.06 1.73 9.85
C LEU A 165 -6.43 1.84 8.45
N LYS A 166 -7.16 1.51 7.38
CA LYS A 166 -6.69 1.61 5.99
C LYS A 166 -6.19 3.01 5.60
N HIS A 167 -6.75 4.07 6.19
CA HIS A 167 -6.34 5.47 5.95
C HIS A 167 -4.88 5.75 6.33
N LYS A 168 -4.26 4.89 7.15
CA LYS A 168 -2.84 5.03 7.51
C LYS A 168 -1.89 4.57 6.41
N TYR A 169 -2.40 3.90 5.38
CA TYR A 169 -1.61 3.33 4.30
C TYR A 169 -1.68 4.23 3.09
N LYS A 170 -0.56 4.32 2.38
CA LYS A 170 -0.44 5.01 1.09
C LYS A 170 -1.35 4.42 0.01
N TYR A 171 -1.54 3.10 0.00
CA TYR A 171 -2.33 2.40 -0.99
C TYR A 171 -3.33 1.45 -0.35
N VAL A 172 -4.55 1.42 -0.89
CA VAL A 172 -5.58 0.42 -0.58
C VAL A 172 -5.86 -0.34 -1.86
N ILE A 173 -5.73 -1.66 -1.83
CA ILE A 173 -5.94 -2.54 -2.99
C ILE A 173 -7.01 -3.55 -2.63
N GLU A 174 -8.09 -3.57 -3.41
CA GLU A 174 -9.10 -4.62 -3.30
C GLU A 174 -8.59 -5.93 -3.92
N ILE A 175 -8.92 -7.06 -3.27
CA ILE A 175 -8.67 -8.41 -3.79
C ILE A 175 -9.98 -9.03 -4.30
N ASP A 176 -10.38 -8.64 -5.50
CA ASP A 176 -11.40 -9.29 -6.32
C ASP A 176 -10.91 -10.66 -6.82
N THR A 177 -9.83 -10.66 -7.61
CA THR A 177 -9.07 -11.81 -8.06
C THR A 177 -7.63 -11.72 -7.55
N VAL A 178 -6.92 -12.85 -7.50
CA VAL A 178 -5.51 -12.86 -7.09
C VAL A 178 -4.65 -12.17 -8.14
N GLU A 179 -4.98 -12.41 -9.41
CA GLU A 179 -4.29 -11.92 -10.59
C GLU A 179 -4.36 -10.39 -10.66
N ASN A 180 -5.55 -9.80 -10.58
CA ASN A 180 -5.72 -8.35 -10.61
C ASN A 180 -5.02 -7.67 -9.41
N ALA A 181 -5.17 -8.21 -8.20
CA ALA A 181 -4.50 -7.68 -7.02
C ALA A 181 -2.96 -7.72 -7.13
N VAL A 182 -2.40 -8.78 -7.73
CA VAL A 182 -0.96 -8.88 -7.98
C VAL A 182 -0.51 -7.81 -8.99
N GLU A 183 -1.23 -7.64 -10.10
CA GLU A 183 -0.89 -6.62 -11.11
C GLU A 183 -1.00 -5.19 -10.54
N LYS A 184 -2.01 -4.91 -9.73
CA LYS A 184 -2.13 -3.64 -8.97
C LYS A 184 -0.92 -3.40 -8.07
N VAL A 185 -0.49 -4.41 -7.30
CA VAL A 185 0.70 -4.28 -6.43
C VAL A 185 1.96 -4.04 -7.28
N LYS A 186 2.14 -4.76 -8.38
CA LYS A 186 3.29 -4.56 -9.28
C LYS A 186 3.32 -3.14 -9.84
N ASP A 187 2.16 -2.62 -10.26
CA ASP A 187 2.07 -1.26 -10.78
C ASP A 187 2.42 -0.21 -9.72
N VAL A 188 1.94 -0.40 -8.48
CA VAL A 188 2.32 0.42 -7.33
C VAL A 188 3.83 0.38 -7.09
N LEU A 189 4.42 -0.82 -7.08
CA LEU A 189 5.86 -0.99 -6.91
C LEU A 189 6.68 -0.30 -8.01
N MET A 190 6.20 -0.36 -9.26
CA MET A 190 6.80 0.33 -10.40
C MET A 190 6.69 1.85 -10.27
N LYS A 191 5.51 2.36 -9.91
CA LYS A 191 5.26 3.78 -9.64
C LYS A 191 6.17 4.32 -8.54
N GLU A 192 6.40 3.53 -7.51
CA GLU A 192 7.25 3.87 -6.35
C GLU A 192 8.75 3.68 -6.60
N GLU A 193 9.15 3.41 -7.85
CA GLU A 193 10.53 3.24 -8.29
C GLU A 193 11.30 2.15 -7.52
N THR A 194 10.60 1.08 -7.13
CA THR A 194 11.22 -0.09 -6.48
C THR A 194 11.86 -1.04 -7.48
N LEU A 195 11.52 -0.89 -8.77
CA LEU A 195 11.98 -1.74 -9.87
C LEU A 195 13.09 -1.06 -10.66
N GLU A 196 13.91 -1.85 -11.36
CA GLU A 196 14.90 -1.33 -12.31
C GLU A 196 14.26 -0.72 -13.56
N VAL A 197 13.04 -1.17 -13.91
CA VAL A 197 12.29 -0.61 -15.02
C VAL A 197 11.81 0.80 -14.69
N SER A 198 11.78 1.63 -15.72
CA SER A 198 11.35 3.02 -15.59
C SER A 198 9.90 3.14 -15.09
N LYS A 199 9.66 3.98 -14.08
CA LYS A 199 8.32 4.25 -13.56
C LYS A 199 7.32 4.71 -14.63
N TYR A 200 7.80 5.28 -15.74
CA TYR A 200 6.96 5.76 -16.84
C TYR A 200 6.21 4.63 -17.58
N TYR A 201 6.56 3.37 -17.34
CA TYR A 201 5.80 2.21 -17.82
C TYR A 201 4.62 1.81 -16.92
N SER A 202 4.54 2.35 -15.69
CA SER A 202 3.39 2.09 -14.82
C SER A 202 2.11 2.68 -15.42
N LYS A 203 0.99 1.99 -15.19
CA LYS A 203 -0.37 2.44 -15.50
C LYS A 203 -0.66 3.78 -14.86
N TYR A 204 -0.12 4.07 -13.67
CA TYR A 204 -0.19 5.41 -13.09
C TYR A 204 0.35 6.51 -14.02
N HIS A 205 1.52 6.31 -14.64
CA HIS A 205 2.11 7.33 -15.51
C HIS A 205 1.43 7.39 -16.88
N VAL A 206 0.85 6.27 -17.35
CA VAL A 206 -0.03 6.26 -18.52
C VAL A 206 -1.29 7.07 -18.24
N LEU A 207 -1.97 6.80 -17.12
CA LEU A 207 -3.12 7.55 -16.63
C LEU A 207 -2.83 9.05 -16.55
N ARG A 208 -1.70 9.44 -15.95
CA ARG A 208 -1.32 10.85 -15.79
C ARG A 208 -1.22 11.58 -17.13
N LYS A 209 -0.71 10.91 -18.17
CA LYS A 209 -0.62 11.48 -19.52
C LYS A 209 -2.01 11.73 -20.09
N GLU A 210 -2.91 10.77 -19.96
CA GLU A 210 -4.28 10.89 -20.45
C GLU A 210 -5.08 11.96 -19.69
N VAL A 211 -4.99 11.97 -18.35
CA VAL A 211 -5.59 13.02 -17.50
C VAL A 211 -5.09 14.40 -17.94
N ASN A 212 -3.80 14.56 -18.21
CA ASN A 212 -3.26 15.82 -18.72
C ASN A 212 -3.82 16.20 -20.10
N THR A 213 -4.06 15.23 -20.99
CA THR A 213 -4.73 15.48 -22.27
C THR A 213 -6.15 15.99 -22.06
N VAL A 214 -6.94 15.32 -21.21
CA VAL A 214 -8.33 15.69 -20.90
C VAL A 214 -8.39 17.07 -20.24
N VAL A 215 -7.52 17.35 -19.26
CA VAL A 215 -7.47 18.67 -18.59
C VAL A 215 -7.18 19.79 -19.59
N LYS A 216 -6.23 19.59 -20.51
CA LYS A 216 -5.90 20.58 -21.54
C LYS A 216 -7.04 20.84 -22.52
N GLN A 217 -7.81 19.80 -22.84
CA GLN A 217 -8.89 19.89 -23.83
C GLN A 217 -10.17 20.49 -23.25
N SER A 218 -10.50 20.15 -22.00
CA SER A 218 -11.85 20.37 -21.46
C SER A 218 -11.91 21.24 -20.21
N TYR A 219 -10.79 21.45 -19.49
CA TYR A 219 -10.82 22.05 -18.15
C TYR A 219 -9.90 23.26 -17.96
N MET A 220 -9.26 23.77 -19.02
CA MET A 220 -8.41 24.96 -18.94
C MET A 220 -9.13 26.20 -18.42
N PHE A 221 -10.42 26.37 -18.74
CA PHE A 221 -11.22 27.47 -18.20
C PHE A 221 -11.23 27.49 -16.66
N PHE A 222 -11.34 26.33 -16.01
CA PHE A 222 -11.32 26.23 -14.55
C PHE A 222 -9.91 26.48 -13.98
N VAL A 223 -8.89 25.95 -14.66
CA VAL A 223 -7.48 26.16 -14.29
C VAL A 223 -7.10 27.62 -14.33
N ASP A 224 -7.48 28.33 -15.39
CA ASP A 224 -7.13 29.74 -15.59
C ASP A 224 -7.80 30.63 -14.53
N ASN A 225 -9.05 30.31 -14.17
CA ASN A 225 -9.79 31.02 -13.11
C ASN A 225 -9.32 30.67 -11.68
N TRP A 226 -8.65 29.53 -11.48
CA TRP A 226 -8.27 29.04 -10.15
C TRP A 226 -7.33 30.02 -9.43
N ARG A 227 -6.32 30.57 -10.13
CA ARG A 227 -5.40 31.55 -9.54
C ARG A 227 -6.14 32.73 -8.94
N GLU A 228 -7.04 33.34 -9.72
CA GLU A 228 -7.82 34.49 -9.26
C GLU A 228 -8.68 34.13 -8.03
N ASN A 229 -9.28 32.95 -8.02
CA ASN A 229 -10.09 32.49 -6.89
C ASN A 229 -9.29 32.36 -5.60
N VAL A 230 -8.06 31.82 -5.67
CA VAL A 230 -7.16 31.69 -4.51
C VAL A 230 -6.69 33.06 -4.03
N GLU A 231 -6.31 33.95 -4.95
CA GLU A 231 -5.85 35.31 -4.62
C GLU A 231 -6.96 36.14 -3.97
N ARG A 232 -8.22 35.99 -4.42
CA ARG A 232 -9.37 36.71 -3.85
C ARG A 232 -9.64 36.37 -2.38
N ILE A 233 -9.38 35.13 -1.98
CA ILE A 233 -9.67 34.68 -0.61
C ILE A 233 -8.56 35.12 0.36
N ASN A 234 -7.40 35.57 -0.16
CA ASN A 234 -6.35 36.30 0.56
C ASN A 234 -5.80 35.61 1.83
N THR A 235 -6.04 34.31 1.96
CA THR A 235 -5.60 33.49 3.11
C THR A 235 -4.35 32.65 2.81
N ILE A 236 -3.99 32.47 1.53
CA ILE A 236 -2.93 31.56 1.11
C ILE A 236 -2.00 32.25 0.10
N ARG A 237 -0.69 32.24 0.37
CA ARG A 237 0.32 32.71 -0.57
C ARG A 237 0.58 31.62 -1.62
N ILE A 238 0.30 31.92 -2.89
CA ILE A 238 0.65 31.05 -4.01
C ILE A 238 2.19 31.07 -4.18
N PRO A 239 2.87 29.91 -4.21
CA PRO A 239 4.30 29.85 -4.49
C PRO A 239 4.64 30.41 -5.88
N ASP A 240 5.81 31.04 -6.00
CA ASP A 240 6.30 31.52 -7.29
C ASP A 240 6.44 30.34 -8.27
N GLY A 241 5.93 30.50 -9.49
CA GLY A 241 5.98 29.46 -10.51
C GLY A 241 5.01 28.27 -10.32
N PHE A 242 4.04 28.37 -9.40
CA PHE A 242 3.03 27.32 -9.21
C PHE A 242 2.21 27.04 -10.49
N ASP A 243 2.22 25.78 -10.95
CA ASP A 243 1.49 25.32 -12.14
C ASP A 243 0.15 24.68 -11.72
N PHE A 244 -0.92 25.48 -11.75
CA PHE A 244 -2.29 25.05 -11.43
C PHE A 244 -2.79 23.90 -12.30
N LYS A 245 -2.38 23.85 -13.57
CA LYS A 245 -2.77 22.77 -14.48
C LYS A 245 -2.13 21.46 -14.03
N ASN A 246 -0.82 21.46 -13.81
CA ASN A 246 -0.12 20.26 -13.33
C ASN A 246 -0.64 19.83 -11.96
N TYR A 247 -0.98 20.79 -11.10
CA TYR A 247 -1.59 20.49 -9.81
C TYR A 247 -2.95 19.80 -9.96
N LEU A 248 -3.84 20.29 -10.84
CA LEU A 248 -5.11 19.63 -11.16
C LEU A 248 -4.89 18.21 -11.70
N VAL A 249 -3.93 18.05 -12.62
CA VAL A 249 -3.57 16.75 -13.19
C VAL A 249 -3.15 15.78 -12.09
N ASP A 250 -2.31 16.21 -11.15
CA ASP A 250 -1.84 15.35 -10.07
C ASP A 250 -2.98 14.97 -9.10
N ILE A 251 -3.87 15.91 -8.76
CA ILE A 251 -5.06 15.65 -7.94
C ILE A 251 -5.94 14.57 -8.60
N LEU A 252 -6.33 14.80 -9.85
CA LEU A 252 -7.21 13.89 -10.60
C LEU A 252 -6.55 12.53 -10.79
N THR A 253 -5.29 12.49 -11.21
CA THR A 253 -4.54 11.23 -11.41
C THR A 253 -4.49 10.42 -10.11
N ASN A 254 -4.19 11.06 -8.97
CA ASN A 254 -4.12 10.37 -7.69
C ASN A 254 -5.47 9.83 -7.23
N LYS A 255 -6.55 10.62 -7.38
CA LYS A 255 -7.92 10.20 -7.04
C LYS A 255 -8.38 9.04 -7.91
N ILE A 256 -8.20 9.11 -9.23
CA ILE A 256 -8.59 8.05 -10.18
C ILE A 256 -7.79 6.78 -9.92
N TYR A 257 -6.46 6.89 -9.77
CA TYR A 257 -5.62 5.73 -9.51
C TYR A 257 -6.00 5.03 -8.20
N SER A 258 -6.23 5.81 -7.14
CA SER A 258 -6.67 5.26 -5.85
C SER A 258 -8.04 4.59 -5.95
N HIS A 259 -8.96 5.18 -6.71
CA HIS A 259 -10.27 4.59 -6.98
C HIS A 259 -10.14 3.25 -7.71
N VAL A 260 -9.32 3.17 -8.76
CA VAL A 260 -9.10 1.94 -9.52
C VAL A 260 -8.47 0.85 -8.66
N LEU A 261 -7.42 1.17 -7.90
CA LEU A 261 -6.80 0.20 -7.00
C LEU A 261 -7.81 -0.40 -6.01
N ALA A 262 -8.70 0.44 -5.50
CA ALA A 262 -9.65 0.07 -4.45
C ALA A 262 -10.96 -0.55 -4.96
N ASN A 263 -11.34 -0.40 -6.24
CA ASN A 263 -12.70 -0.79 -6.67
C ASN A 263 -12.78 -1.40 -8.08
N GLU A 264 -11.74 -1.29 -8.92
CA GLU A 264 -11.85 -1.65 -10.35
C GLU A 264 -10.75 -2.61 -10.80
N GLU A 265 -10.91 -3.23 -11.97
CA GLU A 265 -9.83 -3.92 -12.67
C GLU A 265 -8.75 -2.92 -13.12
N LEU A 266 -7.46 -3.24 -12.98
CA LEU A 266 -6.40 -2.28 -13.30
C LEU A 266 -6.41 -1.85 -14.78
N SER A 267 -6.90 -2.73 -15.66
CA SER A 267 -6.99 -2.50 -17.11
C SER A 267 -7.93 -1.35 -17.50
N VAL A 268 -8.88 -0.95 -16.64
CA VAL A 268 -9.81 0.16 -16.95
C VAL A 268 -9.11 1.50 -17.14
N ILE A 269 -7.88 1.65 -16.61
CA ILE A 269 -7.02 2.82 -16.83
C ILE A 269 -6.68 3.03 -18.32
N GLU A 270 -6.86 2.02 -19.17
CA GLU A 270 -6.64 2.14 -20.61
C GLU A 270 -7.88 2.66 -21.36
N SER A 271 -9.05 2.69 -20.72
CA SER A 271 -10.27 3.23 -21.33
C SER A 271 -10.32 4.74 -21.17
N LYS A 272 -10.31 5.43 -22.30
CA LYS A 272 -10.46 6.88 -22.35
C LYS A 272 -11.84 7.32 -21.87
N GLU A 273 -12.88 6.57 -22.24
CA GLU A 273 -14.26 6.83 -21.83
C GLU A 273 -14.43 6.75 -20.31
N PHE A 274 -13.81 5.75 -19.69
CA PHE A 274 -13.77 5.63 -18.22
C PHE A 274 -13.07 6.84 -17.59
N ILE A 275 -11.89 7.22 -18.10
CA ILE A 275 -11.10 8.35 -17.58
C ILE A 275 -11.89 9.67 -17.69
N GLU A 276 -12.52 9.93 -18.83
CA GLU A 276 -13.31 11.15 -19.03
C GLU A 276 -14.51 11.20 -18.08
N ALA A 277 -15.26 10.11 -17.97
CA ALA A 277 -16.43 10.02 -17.09
C ALA A 277 -16.06 10.22 -15.61
N ILE A 278 -14.98 9.58 -15.12
CA ILE A 278 -14.56 9.75 -13.73
C ILE A 278 -13.99 11.15 -13.46
N ILE A 279 -13.30 11.76 -14.43
CA ILE A 279 -12.83 13.15 -14.28
C ILE A 279 -14.03 14.09 -14.12
N GLU A 280 -15.07 13.95 -14.94
CA GLU A 280 -16.27 14.78 -14.85
C GLU A 280 -16.88 14.77 -13.44
N HIS A 281 -16.97 13.58 -12.83
CA HIS A 281 -17.42 13.44 -11.44
C HIS A 281 -16.45 14.06 -10.43
N LEU A 282 -15.14 13.77 -10.55
CA LEU A 282 -14.14 14.20 -9.57
C LEU A 282 -13.87 15.71 -9.59
N MET A 283 -14.15 16.38 -10.71
CA MET A 283 -14.02 17.83 -10.83
C MET A 283 -14.92 18.59 -9.85
N ILE A 284 -16.06 18.02 -9.45
CA ILE A 284 -16.96 18.60 -8.45
C ILE A 284 -16.30 18.65 -7.07
N ASP A 285 -15.43 17.69 -6.76
CA ASP A 285 -14.74 17.57 -5.47
C ASP A 285 -13.41 18.33 -5.42
N VAL A 286 -13.06 19.10 -6.46
CA VAL A 286 -11.84 19.92 -6.48
C VAL A 286 -12.12 21.27 -5.84
N ASN A 287 -11.33 21.63 -4.83
CA ASN A 287 -11.43 22.93 -4.20
C ASN A 287 -10.67 23.98 -5.02
N PHE A 288 -11.37 24.68 -5.92
CA PHE A 288 -10.82 25.78 -6.74
C PHE A 288 -10.58 27.09 -5.97
N PHE A 289 -10.75 27.09 -4.66
CA PHE A 289 -10.54 28.24 -3.79
C PHE A 289 -9.28 28.10 -2.91
N SER A 290 -8.60 26.94 -2.99
CA SER A 290 -7.38 26.66 -2.23
C SER A 290 -6.40 25.83 -3.06
N ILE A 291 -5.11 26.02 -2.82
CA ILE A 291 -4.08 25.08 -3.28
C ILE A 291 -3.87 23.94 -2.28
N GLU A 292 -4.49 23.97 -1.10
CA GLU A 292 -4.56 22.86 -0.16
C GLU A 292 -5.84 22.07 -0.41
N GLN A 293 -5.72 20.87 -0.98
CA GLN A 293 -6.87 19.99 -1.16
C GLN A 293 -7.14 19.25 0.16
N ASN A 294 -7.80 19.92 1.08
CA ASN A 294 -8.33 19.30 2.29
C ASN A 294 -9.59 18.50 1.95
N ALA A 295 -9.46 17.38 1.25
CA ALA A 295 -10.57 16.49 0.94
C ALA A 295 -10.11 15.02 1.00
N PHE A 296 -10.43 14.38 2.13
CA PHE A 296 -10.34 12.95 2.42
C PHE A 296 -8.91 12.34 2.49
N GLN A 297 -8.28 12.46 3.67
CA GLN A 297 -7.41 11.40 4.20
C GLN A 297 -8.26 10.27 4.77
#